data_AF-A0A699QNC8-F1
#
_entry.id   AF-A0A699QNC8-F1
#
_cell.length_a   1.000
_cell.length_b   1.000
_cell.length_c   1.000
_cell.angle_alpha   90.00
_cell.angle_beta   90.00
_cell.angle_gamma   90.00
#
_symmetry.space_group_name_H-M   'P 1'
#
loop_
_entity.id
_entity.type
_entity.pdbx_description
1 polymer ?
#
loop_
_entity_poly.entity_id
_entity_poly.type
_entity_poly.pdbx_seq_one_letter_code
_entity_poly.pdbx_strand_id
1 'polypeptide(L)'
;GIILGHKILKKGIEVDKAKAFRTLKEKLTEALILIAPNWDQPFELMCDASDFAVGAVLGQRVKKHFRPIHYASKTMTQAEMNYTTT
;
A
#
# COMPACT_ATOMS: atom_id res chain seq x y z
N GLY A 1 2.82 9.88 -0.92
CA GLY A 1 3.07 8.67 -1.73
C GLY A 1 4.51 8.23 -1.57
N ILE A 2 4.76 6.99 -1.19
CA ILE A 2 6.10 6.44 -1.03
C ILE A 2 6.72 6.29 -2.43
N ILE A 3 7.65 7.18 -2.78
CA ILE A 3 8.38 7.12 -4.05
C ILE A 3 9.57 6.17 -3.86
N LEU A 4 9.39 4.89 -4.22
CA LEU A 4 10.49 3.93 -4.26
C LEU A 4 11.21 4.03 -5.61
N GLY A 5 12.28 4.83 -5.65
CA GLY A 5 13.55 4.46 -6.27
C GLY A 5 13.64 4.02 -7.74
N HIS A 6 12.84 4.55 -8.67
CA HIS A 6 13.08 4.33 -10.11
C HIS A 6 13.64 5.60 -10.78
N LYS A 7 14.88 5.50 -11.29
CA LYS A 7 15.56 6.47 -12.17
C LYS A 7 14.60 6.89 -13.29
N ILE A 8 14.25 8.17 -13.34
CA ILE A 8 13.40 8.75 -14.39
C ILE A 8 14.22 8.80 -15.68
N LEU A 9 13.96 7.89 -16.62
CA LEU A 9 14.39 8.05 -18.01
C LEU A 9 13.39 8.99 -18.71
N LYS A 10 13.90 10.00 -19.44
CA LYS A 10 13.16 11.09 -20.12
C LYS A 10 12.17 10.68 -21.23
N LYS A 11 11.83 9.40 -21.36
CA LYS A 11 10.75 8.94 -22.25
C LYS A 11 9.66 8.34 -21.38
N GLY A 12 8.52 9.02 -21.31
CA GLY A 12 7.35 8.58 -20.57
C GLY A 12 7.09 7.10 -20.84
N ILE A 13 6.92 6.33 -19.76
CA ILE A 13 6.60 4.93 -19.91
C ILE A 13 5.13 4.87 -20.32
N GLU A 14 4.89 4.68 -21.61
CA GLU A 14 3.56 4.32 -22.11
C GLU A 14 3.34 2.85 -21.73
N VAL A 15 2.98 2.61 -20.47
CA VAL A 15 2.59 1.29 -20.00
C VAL A 15 1.11 1.16 -20.21
N ASP A 16 0.70 0.10 -20.91
CA ASP A 16 -0.64 -0.45 -20.79
C ASP A 16 -0.97 -0.56 -19.29
N LYS A 17 -1.92 0.27 -18.83
CA LYS A 17 -2.27 0.40 -17.41
C LYS A 17 -2.60 -0.97 -16.79
N ALA A 18 -3.18 -1.88 -17.58
CA ALA A 18 -3.49 -3.23 -17.14
C ALA A 18 -2.22 -4.06 -16.91
N LYS A 19 -1.23 -3.95 -17.80
CA LYS A 19 0.08 -4.62 -17.65
C LYS A 19 0.87 -4.06 -16.47
N ALA A 20 0.88 -2.74 -16.30
CA ALA A 20 1.55 -2.08 -15.17
C ALA A 20 0.97 -2.56 -13.83
N PHE A 21 -0.36 -2.59 -13.73
CA PHE A 21 -1.08 -3.03 -12.53
C PHE A 21 -0.89 -4.52 -12.26
N ARG A 22 -0.85 -5.37 -13.31
CA ARG A 22 -0.57 -6.80 -13.16
C ARG A 22 0.84 -7.04 -12.63
N THR A 23 1.85 -6.38 -13.20
CA THR A 23 3.24 -6.48 -12.71
C THR A 23 3.38 -5.94 -11.29
N LEU A 24 2.65 -4.88 -10.94
CA LEU A 24 2.61 -4.38 -9.56
C LEU A 24 2.02 -5.42 -8.61
N LYS A 25 0.88 -6.02 -8.98
CA LYS A 25 0.27 -7.11 -8.21
C LYS A 25 1.24 -8.26 -8.02
N GLU A 26 1.82 -8.77 -9.10
CA GLU A 26 2.80 -9.88 -9.09
C GLU A 26 3.94 -9.59 -8.10
N LYS A 27 4.58 -8.42 -8.21
CA LYS A 27 5.66 -8.00 -7.32
C LYS A 27 5.25 -7.80 -5.85
N LEU A 28 4.03 -7.31 -5.61
CA LEU A 28 3.48 -7.17 -4.25
C LEU A 28 3.19 -8.53 -3.61
N THR A 29 2.73 -9.52 -4.38
CA THR A 29 2.56 -10.90 -3.91
C THR A 29 3.87 -11.62 -3.64
N GLU A 30 4.92 -11.38 -4.44
CA GLU A 30 6.23 -12.02 -4.24
C GLU A 30 6.96 -11.52 -2.99
N ALA A 31 6.88 -10.22 -2.69
CA ALA A 31 7.93 -9.58 -1.89
C ALA A 31 7.68 -9.50 -0.37
N LEU A 32 6.44 -9.52 0.13
CA LEU A 32 6.21 -8.91 1.46
C LEU A 32 5.15 -9.53 2.37
N ILE A 33 4.32 -10.45 1.89
CA ILE A 33 3.14 -10.94 2.64
C ILE A 33 3.46 -12.15 3.55
N LEU A 34 4.70 -12.67 3.50
CA LEU A 34 5.09 -13.92 4.17
C LEU A 34 5.86 -13.73 5.49
N ILE A 35 5.93 -12.52 6.05
CA ILE A 35 6.53 -12.35 7.39
C ILE A 35 5.44 -12.63 8.43
N ALA A 36 5.58 -13.75 9.13
CA ALA A 36 4.70 -14.07 10.24
C ALA A 36 4.73 -12.95 11.29
N PRO A 37 3.57 -12.52 11.82
CA PRO A 37 3.51 -11.51 12.87
C PRO A 37 4.27 -12.01 14.10
N ASN A 38 5.09 -11.15 14.69
CA ASN A 38 5.70 -11.41 15.98
C ASN A 38 4.79 -10.83 17.08
N TRP A 39 4.10 -11.68 17.82
CA TRP A 39 3.13 -11.25 18.83
C TRP A 39 3.73 -10.51 20.04
N ASP A 40 5.05 -10.57 20.22
CA ASP A 40 5.77 -9.84 21.28
C ASP A 40 6.16 -8.41 20.86
N GLN A 41 5.92 -8.02 19.60
CA GLN A 41 6.28 -6.70 19.07
C GLN A 41 5.03 -5.83 18.80
N PRO A 42 5.13 -4.51 18.98
CA PRO A 42 4.02 -3.61 18.68
C PRO A 42 3.71 -3.59 17.17
N PHE A 43 2.42 -3.52 16.86
CA PHE A 43 1.93 -3.32 15.50
C PHE A 43 1.87 -1.82 15.17
N GLU A 44 2.18 -1.49 13.92
CA GLU A 44 2.03 -0.17 13.33
C GLU A 44 1.01 -0.27 12.18
N LEU A 45 0.01 0.61 12.20
CA LEU A 45 -0.98 0.75 11.14
C LEU A 45 -0.74 2.07 10.41
N MET A 46 -0.50 2.00 9.11
CA MET A 46 -0.40 3.18 8.25
C MET A 46 -1.61 3.22 7.32
N CYS A 47 -2.37 4.31 7.35
CA CYS A 47 -3.54 4.49 6.50
C CYS A 47 -3.35 5.67 5.56
N ASP A 48 -3.89 5.54 4.36
CA ASP A 48 -4.04 6.61 3.38
C ASP A 48 -5.45 6.54 2.81
N ALA A 49 -6.03 7.69 2.50
CA ALA A 49 -7.38 7.79 1.99
C ALA A 49 -7.42 8.64 0.73
N SER A 50 -8.29 8.25 -0.19
CA SER A 50 -8.71 9.03 -1.34
C SER A 50 -10.19 9.38 -1.17
N ASP A 51 -10.73 10.21 -2.06
CA ASP A 51 -12.15 10.59 -2.06
C ASP A 51 -13.11 9.39 -2.18
N PHE A 52 -12.62 8.23 -2.62
CA PHE A 52 -13.45 7.05 -2.94
C PHE A 52 -13.11 5.81 -2.11
N ALA A 53 -11.95 5.77 -1.47
CA ALA A 53 -11.47 4.56 -0.83
C ALA A 53 -10.41 4.85 0.23
N VAL A 54 -10.36 3.99 1.24
CA VAL A 54 -9.33 3.97 2.29
C VAL A 54 -8.44 2.74 2.08
N GLY A 55 -7.14 2.95 2.12
CA GLY A 55 -6.12 1.91 2.14
C GLY A 55 -5.39 1.90 3.49
N ALA A 56 -5.01 0.72 3.95
CA ALA A 56 -4.26 0.54 5.18
C ALA A 56 -3.19 -0.55 5.03
N VAL A 57 -2.08 -0.36 5.72
CA VAL A 57 -0.97 -1.31 5.83
C VAL A 57 -0.72 -1.59 7.29
N LEU A 58 -0.90 -2.84 7.69
CA LEU A 58 -0.49 -3.34 8.99
C LEU A 58 0.93 -3.87 8.89
N GLY A 59 1.80 -3.47 9.82
CA GLY A 59 3.17 -3.96 9.87
C GLY A 59 3.78 -3.86 11.26
N GLN A 60 5.07 -4.19 11.35
CA GLN A 60 5.86 -4.08 12.58
C GLN A 60 7.21 -3.45 12.27
N ARG A 61 7.78 -2.71 13.23
CA ARG A 61 9.08 -2.06 13.05
C ARG A 61 10.20 -2.91 13.64
N VAL A 62 11.01 -3.49 12.77
CA VAL A 62 12.19 -4.29 13.16
C VAL A 62 13.45 -3.51 12.85
N LYS A 63 14.27 -3.19 13.86
CA LYS A 63 15.53 -2.45 13.71
C LYS A 63 15.34 -1.17 12.86
N LYS A 64 14.31 -0.37 13.17
CA LYS A 64 13.88 0.86 12.47
C LYS A 64 13.23 0.68 11.10
N HIS A 65 13.21 -0.53 10.54
CA HIS A 65 12.60 -0.81 9.25
C HIS A 65 11.15 -1.26 9.44
N PHE A 66 10.21 -0.58 8.79
CA PHE A 66 8.81 -1.02 8.75
C PHE A 66 8.71 -2.27 7.87
N ARG A 67 8.18 -3.36 8.44
CA ARG A 67 7.94 -4.63 7.77
C ARG A 67 6.42 -4.83 7.66
N PRO A 68 5.85 -4.68 6.46
CA PRO A 68 4.44 -4.95 6.23
C PRO A 68 4.11 -6.41 6.49
N ILE A 69 2.94 -6.64 7.08
CA ILE A 69 2.35 -7.95 7.36
C ILE A 69 1.11 -8.14 6.50
N HIS A 70 0.25 -7.11 6.44
CA HIS A 70 -0.99 -7.19 5.68
C HIS A 70 -1.38 -5.84 5.07
N TYR A 71 -1.99 -5.91 3.89
CA TYR A 71 -2.56 -4.77 3.19
C TYR A 71 -4.08 -4.95 3.14
N ALA A 72 -4.81 -3.92 3.54
CA ALA A 72 -6.26 -3.88 3.44
C ALA A 72 -6.69 -2.62 2.69
N SER A 73 -7.77 -2.71 1.93
CA SER A 73 -8.41 -1.54 1.36
C SER A 73 -9.91 -1.73 1.33
N LYS A 74 -10.65 -0.63 1.45
CA LYS A 74 -12.10 -0.60 1.39
C LYS A 74 -12.53 0.60 0.55
N THR A 75 -13.33 0.35 -0.48
CA THR A 75 -14.06 1.42 -1.18
C THR A 75 -15.16 1.95 -0.27
N MET A 76 -15.24 3.27 -0.16
CA MET A 76 -16.26 3.93 0.65
C MET A 76 -17.63 3.79 -0.02
N THR A 77 -18.67 3.58 0.78
CA THR A 77 -20.06 3.62 0.31
C THR A 77 -20.45 5.04 -0.08
N GLN A 78 -21.54 5.20 -0.83
CA GLN A 78 -22.06 6.53 -1.21
C GLN A 78 -22.32 7.43 -0.01
N ALA A 79 -22.73 6.87 1.12
CA ALA A 79 -22.90 7.60 2.38
C ALA A 79 -21.56 8.00 2.98
N GLU A 80 -20.57 7.11 2.97
CA GLU A 80 -19.23 7.35 3.52
C GLU A 80 -18.42 8.39 2.71
N MET A 81 -18.66 8.50 1.40
CA MET A 81 -18.01 9.52 0.55
C MET A 81 -18.45 10.96 0.86
N ASN A 82 -19.57 11.14 1.55
CA ASN A 82 -20.06 12.48 1.93
C ASN A 82 -19.54 12.92 3.30
N TYR A 83 -18.72 12.11 3.99
CA TYR A 83 -18.12 12.52 5.25
C TYR A 83 -16.98 13.53 5.00
N THR A 84 -17.09 14.71 5.59
CA THR A 84 -16.08 15.76 5.49
C THR A 84 -14.80 15.36 6.21
N THR A 85 -13.68 15.31 5.50
CA THR A 85 -12.33 15.19 6.10
C THR A 85 -12.02 16.49 6.84
N THR A 86 -11.88 16.44 8.17
CA THR A 86 -11.49 17.58 9.03
C THR A 86 -9.98 17.73 9.08
#